data_AF-A0A938RFD7-F1
#
_entry.id   AF-A0A938RFD7-F1
#
_cell.length_a   1.000
_cell.length_b   1.000
_cell.length_c   1.000
_cell.angle_alpha   90.00
_cell.angle_beta   90.00
_cell.angle_gamma   90.00
#
_symmetry.space_group_name_H-M   'P 1'
#
loop_
_entity.id
_entity.type
_entity.pdbx_description
1 polymer ?
#
loop_
_entity_poly.entity_id
_entity_poly.type
_entity_poly.pdbx_seq_one_letter_code
_entity_poly.pdbx_strand_id
1 'polypeptide(L)' 'GKRAITADTDLRLCRFFGLSNGYWLRAQAAHDTEVTERTLGPSLKKIKPYAAAQQGAPADARTSQG' A
#
# COMPACT_ATOMS: atom_id res chain seq x y z
N GLY A 1 2.76 -6.64 -23.72
CA GLY A 1 3.95 -5.78 -23.79
C GLY A 1 4.76 -5.95 -22.52
N LYS A 2 6.10 -6.00 -22.61
CA LYS A 2 6.99 -6.42 -21.51
C LYS A 2 7.61 -5.27 -20.69
N ARG A 3 7.09 -4.03 -20.79
CA ARG A 3 7.69 -2.88 -20.09
C ARG A 3 6.72 -2.31 -19.09
N ALA A 4 7.13 -2.31 -17.81
CA ALA A 4 6.43 -1.62 -16.75
C ALA A 4 6.40 -0.11 -17.03
N ILE A 5 5.33 0.54 -16.58
CA ILE A 5 5.21 2.00 -16.64
C ILE A 5 6.19 2.60 -15.62
N THR A 6 7.04 3.52 -16.07
CA THR A 6 7.95 4.29 -15.20
C THR A 6 7.31 5.61 -14.77
N ALA A 7 7.88 6.26 -13.74
CA ALA A 7 7.39 7.57 -13.28
C ALA A 7 7.43 8.64 -14.38
N ASP A 8 8.48 8.68 -15.22
CA ASP A 8 8.54 9.61 -16.36
C ASP A 8 7.38 9.38 -17.34
N THR A 9 7.08 8.11 -17.65
CA THR A 9 5.99 7.78 -18.56
C THR A 9 4.63 8.12 -17.95
N ASP A 10 4.42 7.82 -16.68
CA ASP A 10 3.21 8.19 -15.95
C ASP A 10 2.96 9.71 -16.00
N LEU A 11 3.99 10.52 -15.71
CA LEU A 11 3.85 11.98 -15.73
C LEU A 11 3.53 12.53 -17.12
N ARG A 12 4.17 11.98 -18.17
CA ARG A 12 3.89 12.38 -19.56
C ARG A 12 2.46 12.03 -19.96
N LEU A 13 2.00 10.83 -19.65
CA LEU A 13 0.64 10.39 -19.96
C LEU A 13 -0.40 11.15 -19.14
N CYS A 14 -0.13 11.41 -17.86
CA CYS A 14 -1.03 12.20 -17.01
C CYS A 14 -1.18 13.62 -17.54
N ARG A 15 -0.08 14.26 -17.96
CA ARG A 15 -0.15 15.58 -18.59
C ARG A 15 -0.91 15.54 -19.91
N PHE A 16 -0.68 14.52 -20.73
CA PHE A 16 -1.31 14.39 -22.04
C PHE A 16 -2.83 14.18 -21.94
N PHE A 17 -3.28 13.34 -21.00
CA PHE A 17 -4.70 13.00 -20.82
C PHE A 17 -5.44 13.83 -19.76
N GLY A 18 -4.76 14.79 -19.10
CA GLY A 18 -5.36 15.58 -18.02
C GLY A 18 -5.70 14.76 -16.76
N LEU A 19 -4.96 13.69 -16.51
CA LEU A 19 -5.15 12.82 -15.35
C LEU A 19 -4.30 13.27 -14.16
N SER A 20 -4.68 12.81 -12.96
CA SER A 20 -3.88 12.98 -11.74
C SER A 20 -2.56 12.22 -11.83
N ASN A 21 -1.46 12.81 -11.36
CA ASN A 21 -0.16 12.14 -11.26
C ASN A 21 -0.26 10.78 -10.54
N GLY A 22 0.50 9.80 -11.00
CA GLY A 22 0.52 8.44 -10.46
C GLY A 22 -0.72 7.61 -10.83
N TYR A 23 -1.57 8.07 -11.75
CA TYR A 23 -2.72 7.29 -12.21
C TYR A 23 -2.30 5.95 -12.81
N TRP A 24 -1.34 5.97 -13.74
CA TRP A 24 -0.91 4.77 -14.46
C TRP A 24 -0.06 3.85 -13.60
N LEU A 25 0.77 4.42 -12.71
CA LEU A 25 1.50 3.63 -11.73
C LEU A 25 0.56 2.87 -10.78
N ARG A 26 -0.52 3.52 -10.32
CA ARG A 26 -1.53 2.84 -9.49
C ARG A 26 -2.26 1.75 -10.26
N ALA A 27 -2.58 1.98 -11.54
CA ALA A 27 -3.20 0.97 -12.39
C ALA A 27 -2.28 -0.25 -12.57
N GLN A 28 -0.98 -0.03 -12.82
CA GLN A 28 0.02 -1.09 -12.89
C GLN A 28 0.11 -1.87 -11.56
N ALA A 29 0.19 -1.17 -10.43
CA ALA A 29 0.27 -1.78 -9.12
C ALA A 29 -0.97 -2.63 -8.79
N ALA A 30 -2.17 -2.15 -9.15
CA ALA A 30 -3.41 -2.90 -8.96
C ALA A 30 -3.41 -4.20 -9.79
N HIS A 31 -3.00 -4.12 -11.05
CA HIS A 31 -2.87 -5.30 -11.91
C HIS A 31 -1.84 -6.30 -11.38
N ASP A 32 -0.65 -5.81 -11.01
CA ASP A 32 0.42 -6.66 -10.46
C ASP A 32 -0.01 -7.33 -9.16
N THR A 33 -0.75 -6.61 -8.30
CA THR A 33 -1.34 -7.16 -7.08
C THR A 33 -2.30 -8.30 -7.40
N GLU A 34 -3.26 -8.08 -8.28
CA GLU A 34 -4.26 -9.09 -8.66
C GLU A 34 -3.60 -10.35 -9.26
N VAL A 35 -2.64 -10.19 -10.16
CA VAL A 35 -1.89 -11.31 -10.77
C VAL A 35 -1.07 -12.05 -9.73
N THR A 36 -0.42 -11.32 -8.82
CA THR A 36 0.42 -11.89 -7.76
C THR A 36 -0.44 -12.62 -6.73
N GLU A 37 -1.58 -12.06 -6.32
CA GLU A 37 -2.52 -12.70 -5.39
C GLU A 37 -3.06 -14.03 -5.93
N ARG A 38 -3.41 -14.09 -7.22
CA ARG A 38 -3.82 -15.34 -7.88
C ARG A 38 -2.72 -16.40 -7.84
N THR A 39 -1.47 -15.98 -7.93
CA THR A 39 -0.30 -16.89 -7.96
C THR A 39 0.13 -17.31 -6.55
N LEU A 40 0.15 -16.38 -5.59
CA LEU A 40 0.68 -16.56 -4.24
C LEU A 40 -0.38 -16.88 -3.19
N GLY A 41 -1.66 -16.94 -3.55
CA GLY A 41 -2.77 -17.17 -2.63
C GLY A 41 -2.53 -18.28 -1.58
N PRO A 42 -2.05 -19.48 -1.96
CA PRO A 42 -1.74 -20.54 -0.99
C PRO A 42 -0.60 -20.19 -0.02
N SER A 43 0.39 -19.43 -0.47
CA SER A 43 1.52 -18.96 0.35
C SER A 43 1.07 -17.86 1.31
N LEU A 44 0.24 -16.92 0.84
CA LEU A 44 -0.30 -15.82 1.65
C LEU A 44 -1.13 -16.36 2.83
N LYS A 45 -1.92 -17.42 2.64
CA LYS A 45 -2.71 -18.07 3.71
C LYS A 45 -1.88 -18.60 4.89
N LYS A 46 -0.59 -18.85 4.69
CA LYS A 46 0.32 -19.34 5.73
C LYS A 46 0.91 -18.21 6.57
N ILE A 47 0.83 -16.96 6.10
CA ILE A 47 1.36 -15.80 6.79
C ILE A 47 0.40 -15.40 7.91
N LYS A 48 0.89 -15.44 9.15
CA LYS A 48 0.14 -14.95 10.31
C LYS A 48 0.37 -13.44 10.45
N PRO A 49 -0.69 -12.61 10.49
CA PRO A 49 -0.55 -11.19 10.75
C PRO A 49 0.24 -10.95 12.03
N TYR A 50 1.18 -10.01 11.98
CA TYR A 50 1.92 -9.62 13.17
C TYR A 50 1.00 -8.83 14.10
N ALA A 51 0.60 -9.44 15.21
CA ALA A 51 -0.11 -8.76 16.28
C ALA A 51 0.93 -7.99 17.12
N ALA A 52 1.24 -6.76 16.71
CA ALA A 52 1.89 -5.83 17.63
C ALA A 52 0.92 -5.63 18.79
N ALA A 53 1.28 -6.18 19.97
CA ALA A 53 0.51 -5.97 21.19
C ALA A 53 0.23 -4.47 21.31
N GLN A 54 -1.05 -4.14 21.46
CA GLN A 54 -1.50 -2.82 21.87
C GLN A 54 -0.66 -2.44 23.09
N GLN A 55 0.31 -1.55 22.90
CA GLN A 55 1.17 -1.08 23.97
C GLN A 55 0.24 -0.37 24.95
N GLY A 56 0.00 -1.01 26.09
CA GLY A 56 -0.81 -0.47 27.15
C GLY A 56 -0.26 0.89 27.56
N ALA A 57 -1.09 1.92 27.46
CA ALA A 57 -0.90 3.10 28.28
C ALA A 57 -1.37 2.72 29.71
N PRO A 58 -0.50 2.77 30.74
CA PRO A 58 -1.00 2.70 32.10
C PRO A 58 -1.83 3.96 32.35
N ALA A 59 -3.13 3.74 32.55
CA ALA A 59 -4.02 4.71 33.15
C ALA A 59 -3.65 4.84 34.63
N ASP A 60 -2.62 5.61 34.97
CA ASP A 60 -2.55 6.26 36.28
C ASP A 60 -1.48 7.37 36.37
N ALA A 61 -1.71 8.29 37.31
CA ALA A 61 -0.82 9.35 37.79
C ALA A 61 -0.84 10.72 37.07
N ARG A 62 -1.94 11.47 37.27
CA ARG A 62 -1.87 12.85 37.80
C ARG A 62 -3.22 13.28 38.39
N THR A 63 -3.53 12.72 39.54
CA THR A 63 -4.24 13.44 40.61
C THR A 63 -3.19 14.24 41.41
N SER A 64 -3.55 15.47 41.80
CA SER A 64 -2.92 16.35 42.81
C SER A 64 -1.81 17.33 42.38
N GLN A 65 -2.21 18.58 42.15
CA GLN A 65 -1.61 19.87 42.61
C GLN A 65 -2.29 20.99 41.80
N GLY A 66 -3.03 21.95 42.35
CA GLY A 66 -3.46 22.29 43.69
C GLY A 66 -4.50 23.41 43.60
#